data_AF-A0A545U621-F1
#
_entry.id   AF-A0A545U621-F1
#
_cell.length_a   1.000
_cell.length_b   1.000
_cell.length_c   1.000
_cell.angle_alpha   90.00
_cell.angle_beta   90.00
_cell.angle_gamma   90.00
#
_symmetry.space_group_name_H-M   'P 1'
#
loop_
_entity.id
_entity.type
_entity.pdbx_description
1 polymer ?
#
loop_
_entity_poly.entity_id
_entity_poly.type
_entity_poly.pdbx_seq_one_letter_code
_entity_poly.pdbx_strand_id
1 'polypeptide(L)'
;MSTITAKLDKLNDEIRRYADKLEWETVLGLTGERHQLIQDYCEENQNQLSAEQLQLIAQKVNTCDQLVGSAVAKHKESAIQSGINLRKTHRAINHYKNTHNSATEH
;
A
#
# COMPACT_ATOMS: atom_id res chain seq x y z
N MET A 1 10.07 -13.78 -26.49
CA MET A 1 8.90 -13.92 -25.61
C MET A 1 9.32 -13.54 -24.19
N SER A 2 8.72 -12.52 -23.57
CA SER A 2 8.95 -12.31 -22.12
C SER A 2 8.09 -13.33 -21.37
N THR A 3 8.70 -14.13 -20.51
CA THR A 3 7.98 -15.07 -19.64
C THR A 3 7.01 -14.30 -18.73
N ILE A 4 5.86 -14.90 -18.39
CA ILE A 4 4.87 -14.33 -17.45
C ILE A 4 5.52 -13.77 -16.19
N THR A 5 6.57 -14.44 -15.72
CA THR A 5 7.36 -14.06 -14.54
C THR A 5 7.98 -12.67 -14.67
N ALA A 6 8.51 -12.30 -15.85
CA ALA A 6 9.10 -10.98 -16.06
C ALA A 6 8.03 -9.87 -16.04
N LYS A 7 6.86 -10.13 -16.61
CA LYS A 7 5.71 -9.19 -16.56
C LYS A 7 5.20 -9.04 -15.13
N LEU A 8 5.09 -10.15 -14.41
CA LEU A 8 4.65 -10.19 -13.01
C LEU A 8 5.64 -9.47 -12.10
N ASP A 9 6.95 -9.65 -12.29
CA ASP A 9 7.99 -8.96 -11.53
C ASP A 9 7.90 -7.44 -11.71
N LYS A 10 7.72 -6.98 -12.95
CA LYS A 10 7.53 -5.56 -13.25
C LYS A 10 6.30 -4.99 -12.54
N LEU A 11 5.14 -5.65 -12.65
CA LEU A 11 3.91 -5.20 -12.00
C LEU A 11 4.06 -5.19 -10.47
N ASN A 12 4.65 -6.23 -9.88
CA ASN A 12 4.89 -6.28 -8.44
C ASN A 12 5.81 -5.15 -7.96
N ASP A 13 6.85 -4.83 -8.72
CA ASP A 13 7.73 -3.70 -8.40
C ASP A 13 7.02 -2.35 -8.49
N GLU A 14 6.17 -2.15 -9.51
CA GLU A 14 5.35 -0.94 -9.64
C GLU A 14 4.33 -0.81 -8.51
N ILE A 15 3.59 -1.89 -8.21
CA ILE A 15 2.63 -1.95 -7.09
C ILE A 15 3.30 -1.53 -5.78
N ARG A 16 4.46 -2.14 -5.47
CA ARG A 16 5.23 -1.81 -4.26
C ARG A 16 5.66 -0.35 -4.26
N ARG A 17 6.21 0.15 -5.37
CA ARG A 17 6.69 1.53 -5.49
C ARG A 17 5.57 2.55 -5.28
N TYR A 18 4.38 2.30 -5.80
CA TYR A 18 3.24 3.19 -5.62
C TYR A 18 2.60 3.08 -4.23
N ALA A 19 2.62 1.89 -3.63
CA ALA A 19 2.20 1.70 -2.24
C ALA A 19 3.09 2.48 -1.26
N ASP A 20 4.41 2.49 -1.47
CA ASP A 20 5.35 3.28 -0.65
C ASP A 20 5.07 4.79 -0.73
N LYS A 21 4.57 5.26 -1.88
CA LYS A 21 4.20 6.66 -2.14
C LYS A 21 2.77 7.04 -1.74
N LEU A 22 1.98 6.09 -1.21
CA LEU A 22 0.56 6.30 -0.88
C LEU A 22 -0.34 6.59 -2.09
N GLU A 23 0.07 6.22 -3.30
CA GLU A 23 -0.72 6.41 -4.52
C GLU A 23 -1.74 5.26 -4.69
N TRP A 24 -2.72 5.19 -3.79
CA TRP A 24 -3.61 4.01 -3.65
C TRP A 24 -4.53 3.76 -4.85
N GLU A 25 -4.94 4.80 -5.57
CA GLU A 25 -5.71 4.63 -6.81
C GLU A 25 -4.88 3.93 -7.90
N THR A 26 -3.60 4.30 -8.02
CA THR A 26 -2.65 3.62 -8.91
C THR A 26 -2.42 2.17 -8.48
N VAL A 27 -2.25 1.92 -7.18
CA VAL A 27 -2.12 0.55 -6.64
C VAL A 27 -3.37 -0.29 -6.93
N LEU A 28 -4.56 0.28 -6.82
CA LEU A 28 -5.81 -0.40 -7.15
C LEU A 28 -5.86 -0.81 -8.62
N GLY A 29 -5.48 0.10 -9.54
CA GLY A 29 -5.39 -0.21 -10.97
C GLY A 29 -4.40 -1.33 -11.26
N LEU A 30 -3.17 -1.22 -10.75
CA LEU A 30 -2.10 -2.18 -11.01
C LEU A 30 -2.38 -3.57 -10.42
N THR A 31 -3.05 -3.66 -9.26
CA THR A 31 -3.45 -4.96 -8.70
C THR A 31 -4.55 -5.63 -9.53
N GLY A 32 -5.44 -4.85 -10.16
CA GLY A 32 -6.38 -5.33 -11.17
C GLY A 32 -5.67 -5.84 -12.44
N GLU A 33 -4.70 -5.10 -12.96
CA GLU A 33 -3.89 -5.53 -14.11
C GLU A 33 -3.12 -6.83 -13.81
N ARG A 34 -2.54 -6.94 -12.61
CA ARG A 34 -1.85 -8.16 -12.16
C ARG A 34 -2.81 -9.36 -12.09
N HIS A 35 -4.03 -9.14 -11.61
CA HIS A 35 -5.06 -10.18 -11.57
C HIS A 35 -5.40 -10.68 -12.96
N GLN A 36 -5.69 -9.77 -13.90
CA GLN A 36 -6.01 -10.11 -15.28
C GLN A 36 -4.85 -10.86 -15.95
N LEU A 37 -3.61 -10.37 -15.78
CA LEU A 37 -2.42 -11.01 -16.33
C LEU A 37 -2.27 -12.47 -15.89
N ILE A 38 -2.49 -12.75 -14.59
CA ILE A 38 -2.39 -14.11 -14.05
C ILE A 38 -3.55 -14.96 -14.57
N GLN A 39 -4.77 -14.41 -14.62
CA GLN A 39 -5.94 -15.10 -15.13
C GLN A 39 -5.75 -15.53 -16.59
N ASP A 40 -5.40 -14.57 -17.46
CA ASP A 40 -5.17 -14.82 -18.90
C ASP A 40 -4.11 -15.91 -19.09
N TYR A 41 -2.99 -15.81 -18.37
CA TYR A 41 -1.93 -16.80 -18.44
C TYR A 41 -2.39 -18.20 -17.99
N CYS A 42 -3.17 -18.28 -16.92
CA CYS A 42 -3.71 -19.54 -16.42
C CYS A 42 -4.71 -20.18 -17.39
N GLU A 43 -5.57 -19.37 -18.01
CA GLU A 43 -6.57 -19.83 -18.98
C GLU A 43 -5.93 -20.28 -20.30
N GLU A 44 -4.98 -19.49 -20.84
CA GLU A 44 -4.24 -19.82 -22.07
C GLU A 44 -3.42 -21.12 -21.95
N ASN A 45 -2.96 -21.45 -20.74
CA ASN A 45 -2.05 -22.56 -20.49
C ASN A 45 -2.66 -23.67 -19.60
N GLN A 46 -3.99 -23.72 -19.46
CA GLN A 46 -4.70 -24.54 -18.47
C GLN A 46 -4.27 -26.03 -18.43
N ASN A 47 -3.91 -26.62 -19.57
CA ASN A 47 -3.50 -28.03 -19.67
C ASN A 47 -1.96 -28.24 -19.73
N GLN A 48 -1.18 -27.16 -19.63
CA GLN A 48 0.27 -27.17 -19.82
C GLN A 48 1.04 -26.62 -18.61
N LEU A 49 0.33 -26.07 -17.61
CA LEU A 49 0.95 -25.52 -16.41
C LEU A 49 1.38 -26.60 -15.44
N SER A 50 2.66 -26.58 -15.08
CA SER A 50 3.18 -27.42 -14.01
C SER A 50 2.83 -26.84 -12.63
N ALA A 51 2.75 -27.72 -11.63
CA ALA A 51 2.59 -27.30 -10.23
C ALA A 51 3.69 -26.33 -9.78
N GLU A 52 4.93 -26.52 -10.27
CA GLU A 52 6.07 -25.65 -9.96
C GLU A 52 5.88 -24.22 -10.52
N GLN A 53 5.34 -24.09 -11.74
CA GLN A 53 5.06 -22.77 -12.32
C GLN A 53 3.97 -22.02 -11.54
N LEU A 54 2.89 -22.71 -11.17
CA LEU A 54 1.83 -22.14 -10.35
C LEU A 54 2.35 -21.73 -8.96
N GLN A 55 3.21 -22.57 -8.36
CA GLN A 55 3.84 -22.27 -7.08
C GLN A 55 4.77 -21.05 -7.17
N LEU A 56 5.54 -20.91 -8.25
CA LEU A 56 6.41 -19.75 -8.47
C LEU A 56 5.60 -18.45 -8.62
N ILE A 57 4.49 -18.48 -9.36
CA ILE A 57 3.58 -17.33 -9.50
C ILE A 57 3.00 -16.96 -8.14
N ALA A 58 2.49 -17.95 -7.38
CA ALA A 58 1.93 -17.73 -6.04
C ALA A 58 2.96 -17.14 -5.07
N GLN A 59 4.20 -17.63 -5.08
CA GLN A 59 5.29 -17.10 -4.26
C GLN A 59 5.57 -15.63 -4.58
N LYS A 60 5.69 -15.27 -5.87
CA LYS A 60 5.94 -13.89 -6.31
C LYS A 60 4.83 -12.93 -5.87
N VAL A 61 3.58 -13.34 -6.02
CA VAL A 61 2.42 -12.56 -5.55
C VAL A 61 2.45 -12.40 -4.04
N ASN A 62 2.62 -13.49 -3.29
CA ASN A 62 2.62 -13.46 -1.83
C ASN A 62 3.73 -12.55 -1.28
N THR A 63 4.94 -12.60 -1.84
CA THR A 63 6.04 -11.73 -1.41
C THR A 63 5.69 -10.26 -1.64
N CYS A 64 5.15 -9.91 -2.81
CA CYS A 64 4.72 -8.54 -3.09
C CYS A 64 3.64 -8.08 -2.10
N ASP A 65 2.63 -8.92 -1.86
CA ASP A 65 1.49 -8.58 -1.01
C ASP A 65 1.89 -8.39 0.45
N GLN A 66 2.83 -9.20 0.96
CA GLN A 66 3.41 -9.02 2.30
C GLN A 66 4.17 -7.69 2.43
N LEU A 67 4.95 -7.31 1.42
CA LEU A 67 5.69 -6.03 1.42
C LEU A 67 4.73 -4.84 1.39
N VAL A 68 3.71 -4.88 0.51
CA VAL A 68 2.67 -3.85 0.44
C VAL A 68 1.89 -3.76 1.76
N GLY A 69 1.49 -4.89 2.34
CA GLY A 69 0.79 -4.93 3.62
C GLY A 69 1.62 -4.33 4.76
N SER A 70 2.93 -4.58 4.76
CA SER A 70 3.86 -3.98 5.73
C SER A 70 3.96 -2.46 5.56
N ALA A 71 4.02 -1.96 4.32
CA ALA A 71 4.01 -0.53 4.04
C ALA A 71 2.71 0.15 4.50
N VAL A 72 1.56 -0.46 4.21
CA VAL A 72 0.25 0.01 4.68
C VAL A 72 0.19 0.11 6.20
N ALA A 73 0.68 -0.91 6.91
CA ALA A 73 0.70 -0.93 8.37
C ALA A 73 1.53 0.24 8.96
N LYS A 74 2.73 0.47 8.41
CA LYS A 74 3.61 1.58 8.80
C LYS A 74 2.96 2.95 8.57
N HIS A 75 2.29 3.12 7.42
CA HIS A 75 1.61 4.36 7.08
C HIS A 75 0.39 4.61 7.96
N LYS A 76 -0.38 3.57 8.29
CA LYS A 76 -1.49 3.65 9.25
C LYS A 76 -1.01 4.15 10.61
N GLU A 77 0.08 3.60 11.14
CA GLU A 77 0.65 4.04 12.42
C GLU A 77 1.07 5.51 12.37
N SER A 78 1.75 5.92 11.29
CA SER A 78 2.17 7.31 11.08
C SER A 78 0.98 8.27 11.01
N ALA A 79 -0.11 7.89 10.32
CA ALA A 79 -1.33 8.68 10.24
C ALA A 79 -2.03 8.83 11.60
N ILE A 80 -2.09 7.76 12.39
CA ILE A 80 -2.64 7.79 13.76
C ILE A 80 -1.83 8.76 14.63
N GLN A 81 -0.49 8.66 14.60
CA GLN A 81 0.38 9.51 15.40
C GLN A 81 0.28 10.99 14.97
N SER A 82 0.20 11.25 13.67
CA SER A 82 -0.06 12.59 13.13
C SER A 82 -1.36 13.16 13.67
N GLY A 83 -2.45 12.39 13.65
CA GLY A 83 -3.74 12.79 14.22
C GLY A 83 -3.68 13.10 15.73
N ILE A 84 -2.91 12.33 16.50
CA ILE A 84 -2.67 12.62 17.92
C ILE A 84 -1.96 13.97 18.09
N ASN A 85 -0.93 14.23 17.29
CA ASN A 85 -0.17 15.47 17.35
C ASN A 85 -1.05 16.68 17.00
N LEU A 86 -1.87 16.59 15.96
CA LEU A 86 -2.83 17.65 15.58
C LEU A 86 -3.79 18.00 16.73
N ARG A 87 -4.30 17.00 17.45
CA ARG A 87 -5.18 17.22 18.61
C ARG A 87 -4.44 17.89 19.77
N LYS A 88 -3.20 17.47 20.04
CA LYS A 88 -2.35 18.10 21.07
C LYS A 88 -2.11 19.58 20.75
N THR A 89 -1.78 19.89 19.49
CA THR A 89 -1.60 21.27 19.02
C THR A 89 -2.86 22.11 19.22
N HIS A 90 -4.04 21.61 18.86
CA HIS A 90 -5.30 22.32 19.09
C HIS A 90 -5.57 22.59 20.57
N ARG A 91 -5.34 21.58 21.44
CA ARG A 91 -5.52 21.74 22.89
C ARG A 91 -4.57 22.79 23.46
N ALA A 92 -3.31 22.79 23.02
CA ALA A 92 -2.32 23.78 23.45
C ALA A 92 -2.74 25.20 23.04
N ILE A 93 -3.15 25.41 21.79
CA ILE A 93 -3.64 26.71 21.31
C ILE A 93 -4.82 27.20 22.14
N ASN A 94 -5.82 26.35 22.39
CA ASN A 94 -6.99 26.73 23.18
C ASN A 94 -6.62 27.06 24.63
N HIS A 95 -5.69 26.31 25.22
CA HIS A 95 -5.19 26.60 26.56
C HIS A 95 -4.55 27.99 26.62
N TYR A 96 -3.64 28.31 25.69
CA TYR A 96 -2.97 29.62 25.65
C TYR A 96 -3.93 30.77 25.37
N LYS A 97 -4.93 30.58 24.50
CA LYS A 97 -5.99 31.60 24.27
C LYS A 97 -6.74 31.92 25.56
N ASN A 98 -7.16 30.89 26.29
CA ASN A 98 -7.93 31.07 27.50
C ASN A 98 -7.10 31.73 28.61
N THR A 99 -5.84 31.31 28.80
CA THR A 99 -4.97 31.91 29.82
C THR A 99 -4.55 33.34 29.48
N HIS A 100 -4.40 33.70 28.20
CA HIS A 100 -4.07 35.06 27.79
C HIS A 100 -5.25 36.03 27.94
N ASN A 101 -6.46 35.59 27.60
CA ASN A 101 -7.68 36.39 27.80
C ASN A 101 -7.96 36.64 29.29
N SER A 102 -7.79 35.62 30.14
CA SER A 102 -7.94 35.80 31.60
C SER A 102 -6.87 36.71 32.22
N ALA A 103 -5.73 36.92 31.57
CA ALA A 103 -4.67 37.81 32.02
C ALA A 103 -4.82 39.27 31.54
N THR A 104 -5.71 39.54 30.56
CA THR A 104 -5.97 40.89 30.03
C THR A 104 -7.21 41.54 30.63
N GLU A 105 -8.05 40.78 31.36
CA GLU A 105 -9.24 41.26 32.06
C GLU A 105 -8.99 41.68 33.53
N HIS A 106 -7.73 41.62 33.98
CA HIS A 106 -7.26 42.05 35.31
C HIS A 106 -6.24 43.19 35.21
#